data_AF-A0A8S3YI77-F1
#
_entry.id   AF-A0A8S3YI77-F1
#
_cell.length_a   1.000
_cell.length_b   1.000
_cell.length_c   1.000
_cell.angle_alpha   90.00
_cell.angle_beta   90.00
_cell.angle_gamma   90.00
#
_symmetry.space_group_name_H-M   'P 1'
#
loop_
_entity.id
_entity.type
_entity.pdbx_description
1 polymer ?
#
loop_
_entity_poly.entity_id
_entity_poly.type
_entity_poly.pdbx_seq_one_letter_code
_entity_poly.pdbx_strand_id
1 'polypeptide(L)'
;EYCFPVKIYVTDKIYDILVPDTKCCKILRKANTASMSDSDSMPGFKEDRLAVEEKISEAREQQMCVVRLAQDKVNKLNACFPTDSLSRTKTAAFNTYGQEYLYDPILQDVLEERGQAMSEVDRLWADVLVRNPYLSKIITKIDLKALSYLRRLDVEEFRRGYRFHFYFDPNPYFYNKHLCKEVFTDIPKVSANCVVVESDEEENLPCASSSIPVLWKKCRV
;
A
#
# COMPACT_ATOMS: atom_id res chain seq x y z
N GLU A 1 -29.73 39.81 30.23
CA GLU A 1 -28.28 39.99 29.99
C GLU A 1 -28.12 40.96 28.82
N TYR A 2 -27.19 41.92 28.88
CA TYR A 2 -26.87 42.75 27.72
C TYR A 2 -25.86 42.00 26.84
N CYS A 3 -26.20 41.69 25.58
CA CYS A 3 -25.18 41.29 24.61
C CYS A 3 -24.67 42.55 23.88
N PHE A 4 -23.35 42.72 23.89
CA PHE A 4 -22.68 43.77 23.11
C PHE A 4 -22.91 43.57 21.60
N PRO A 5 -22.78 44.62 20.76
CA PRO A 5 -22.90 44.48 19.32
C PRO A 5 -21.95 43.40 18.79
N VAL A 6 -22.54 42.41 18.11
CA VAL A 6 -21.82 41.27 17.55
C VAL A 6 -21.05 41.73 16.32
N LYS A 7 -19.73 41.54 16.34
CA LYS A 7 -18.88 41.78 15.16
C LYS A 7 -19.17 40.70 14.12
N ILE A 8 -19.20 41.08 12.85
CA ILE A 8 -19.36 40.15 11.72
C ILE A 8 -18.12 40.32 10.83
N TYR A 9 -17.57 39.19 10.37
CA TYR A 9 -16.37 39.14 9.55
C TYR A 9 -16.68 38.42 8.23
N VAL A 10 -16.10 38.87 7.12
CA VAL A 10 -16.08 38.09 5.87
C VAL A 10 -14.91 37.11 5.98
N THR A 11 -15.16 35.81 6.00
CA THR A 11 -14.07 34.80 6.12
C THR A 11 -13.35 34.53 4.81
N ASP A 12 -14.06 34.62 3.69
CA ASP A 12 -13.50 34.50 2.35
C ASP A 12 -14.18 35.52 1.43
N LYS A 13 -13.37 36.32 0.72
CA LYS A 13 -13.83 37.38 -0.20
C LYS A 13 -14.39 36.85 -1.51
N ILE A 14 -14.19 35.56 -1.83
CA ILE A 14 -14.72 34.94 -3.04
C ILE A 14 -16.18 34.51 -2.84
N TYR A 15 -16.53 34.14 -1.60
CA TYR A 15 -17.84 33.56 -1.27
C TYR A 15 -18.72 34.46 -0.40
N ASP A 16 -18.22 35.65 -0.01
CA ASP A 16 -18.88 36.64 0.85
C ASP A 16 -19.57 36.04 2.11
N ILE A 17 -18.95 35.01 2.68
CA ILE A 17 -19.48 34.31 3.85
C ILE A 17 -19.28 35.19 5.08
N LEU A 18 -20.39 35.77 5.55
CA LEU A 18 -20.48 36.58 6.76
C LEU A 18 -20.58 35.70 8.01
N VAL A 19 -19.51 35.66 8.81
CA VAL A 19 -19.44 34.89 10.05
C VAL A 19 -19.48 35.82 11.28
N PRO A 20 -20.49 35.71 12.16
CA PRO A 20 -20.58 36.49 13.39
C PRO A 20 -19.62 35.98 14.47
N ASP A 21 -19.11 36.89 15.30
CA ASP A 21 -18.24 36.56 16.44
C ASP A 21 -19.02 35.91 17.58
N THR A 22 -19.01 34.59 17.62
CA THR A 22 -19.66 33.79 18.67
C THR A 22 -18.88 33.75 19.99
N LYS A 23 -17.66 34.30 20.08
CA LYS A 23 -16.87 34.27 21.33
C LYS A 23 -17.51 35.15 22.41
N CYS A 24 -18.09 36.28 22.01
CA CYS A 24 -18.58 37.32 22.92
C CYS A 24 -20.08 37.25 23.24
N CYS A 25 -20.90 36.53 22.44
CA CYS A 25 -22.34 36.41 22.69
C CYS A 25 -22.74 34.95 23.00
N LYS A 26 -23.09 34.67 24.27
CA LYS A 26 -23.50 33.33 24.74
C LYS A 26 -24.66 32.73 23.92
N ILE A 27 -25.61 33.57 23.50
CA ILE A 27 -26.78 33.18 22.71
C ILE A 27 -26.34 32.61 21.36
N LEU A 28 -25.55 33.36 20.59
CA LEU A 28 -25.03 32.90 19.30
C LEU A 28 -24.10 31.70 19.45
N ARG A 29 -23.29 31.64 20.51
CA ARG A 29 -22.45 30.47 20.79
C ARG A 29 -23.29 29.21 20.98
N LYS A 30 -24.36 29.29 21.79
CA LYS A 30 -25.29 28.19 22.07
C LYS A 30 -26.08 27.78 20.83
N ALA A 31 -26.53 28.76 20.03
CA ALA A 31 -27.17 28.52 18.74
C ALA A 31 -26.22 27.80 17.78
N ASN A 32 -24.99 28.31 17.58
CA ASN A 32 -24.02 27.72 16.66
C ASN A 32 -23.65 26.28 17.05
N THR A 33 -23.49 25.97 18.34
CA THR A 33 -23.30 24.58 18.81
C THR A 33 -24.52 23.69 18.63
N ALA A 34 -25.73 24.24 18.60
CA ALA A 34 -26.96 23.49 18.32
C ALA A 34 -27.24 23.36 16.80
N SER A 35 -26.69 24.26 15.98
CA SER A 35 -26.76 24.23 14.51
C SER A 35 -25.70 23.33 13.87
N MET A 36 -24.68 22.91 14.61
CA MET A 36 -23.77 21.83 14.20
C MET A 36 -24.45 20.47 14.40
N SER A 37 -25.49 20.20 13.61
CA SER A 37 -26.04 18.87 13.44
C SER A 37 -25.00 17.92 12.84
N ASP A 38 -25.02 16.64 13.23
CA ASP A 38 -24.31 15.60 12.49
C ASP A 38 -24.75 15.63 11.01
N SER A 39 -23.82 15.44 10.08
CA SER A 39 -24.14 15.33 8.65
C SER A 39 -25.17 14.23 8.38
N ASP A 40 -25.15 13.15 9.15
CA ASP A 40 -26.13 12.06 9.07
C ASP A 40 -27.53 12.44 9.59
N SER A 41 -27.67 13.57 10.29
CA SER A 41 -28.97 14.08 10.76
C SER A 41 -29.68 14.98 9.74
N MET A 42 -29.00 15.36 8.65
CA MET A 42 -29.60 16.10 7.54
C MET A 42 -30.32 15.12 6.61
N PRO A 43 -31.60 15.35 6.23
CA PRO A 43 -32.33 14.45 5.35
C PRO A 43 -31.62 14.25 4.00
N GLY A 44 -31.47 13.00 3.55
CA GLY A 44 -30.84 12.64 2.29
C GLY A 44 -29.31 12.48 2.36
N PHE A 45 -28.62 13.22 3.22
CA PHE A 45 -27.15 13.18 3.30
C PHE A 45 -26.61 11.82 3.74
N LYS A 46 -27.33 11.15 4.64
CA LYS A 46 -26.96 9.82 5.10
C LYS A 46 -27.18 8.77 4.00
N GLU A 47 -28.30 8.86 3.29
CA GLU A 47 -28.64 7.99 2.17
C GLU A 47 -27.62 8.14 1.03
N ASP A 48 -27.27 9.38 0.67
CA ASP A 48 -26.25 9.69 -0.34
C ASP A 48 -24.86 9.18 0.07
N ARG A 49 -24.46 9.37 1.35
CA ARG A 49 -23.19 8.86 1.89
C ARG A 49 -23.11 7.34 1.80
N LEU A 50 -24.16 6.64 2.24
CA LEU A 50 -24.23 5.18 2.18
C LEU A 50 -24.22 4.66 0.74
N ALA A 51 -24.92 5.33 -0.19
CA ALA A 51 -24.92 4.96 -1.61
C ALA A 51 -23.55 5.16 -2.29
N VAL A 52 -22.70 6.08 -1.80
CA VAL A 52 -21.31 6.22 -2.23
C VAL A 52 -20.42 5.14 -1.62
N GLU A 53 -20.56 4.86 -0.31
CA GLU A 53 -19.82 3.80 0.39
C GLU A 53 -20.10 2.41 -0.20
N GLU A 54 -21.36 2.13 -0.55
CA GLU A 54 -21.79 0.90 -1.23
C GLU A 54 -21.10 0.76 -2.59
N LYS A 55 -21.17 1.77 -3.47
CA LYS A 55 -20.51 1.75 -4.79
C LYS A 55 -18.99 1.55 -4.69
N ILE A 56 -18.33 2.16 -3.72
CA ILE A 56 -16.89 1.96 -3.45
C ILE A 56 -16.63 0.51 -3.03
N SER A 57 -17.47 -0.05 -2.16
CA SER A 57 -17.37 -1.45 -1.72
C SER A 57 -17.61 -2.43 -2.87
N GLU A 58 -18.61 -2.20 -3.71
CA GLU A 58 -18.91 -3.02 -4.89
C GLU A 58 -17.76 -3.00 -5.90
N ALA A 59 -17.24 -1.82 -6.25
CA ALA A 59 -16.12 -1.68 -7.18
C ALA A 59 -14.87 -2.40 -6.65
N ARG A 60 -14.57 -2.27 -5.36
CA ARG A 60 -13.44 -2.97 -4.73
C ARG A 60 -13.64 -4.48 -4.70
N GLU A 61 -14.87 -4.96 -4.46
CA GLU A 61 -15.17 -6.39 -4.46
C GLU A 61 -15.08 -7.00 -5.87
N GLN A 62 -15.44 -6.25 -6.92
CA GLN A 62 -15.22 -6.64 -8.31
C GLN A 62 -13.72 -6.81 -8.61
N GLN A 63 -12.86 -5.87 -8.22
CA GLN A 63 -11.40 -5.99 -8.36
C GLN A 63 -10.85 -7.19 -7.56
N MET A 64 -11.31 -7.37 -6.30
CA MET A 64 -10.95 -8.52 -5.46
C MET A 64 -11.38 -9.86 -6.08
N CYS A 65 -12.49 -9.91 -6.81
CA CYS A 65 -12.93 -11.10 -7.53
C CYS A 65 -11.91 -11.52 -8.61
N VAL A 66 -11.37 -10.56 -9.37
CA VAL A 66 -10.29 -10.81 -10.36
C VAL A 66 -9.04 -11.36 -9.67
N VAL A 67 -8.63 -10.77 -8.55
CA VAL A 67 -7.48 -11.25 -7.75
C VAL A 67 -7.68 -12.69 -7.27
N ARG A 68 -8.89 -13.05 -6.80
CA ARG A 68 -9.21 -14.43 -6.40
C ARG A 68 -9.14 -15.39 -7.58
N LEU A 69 -9.69 -15.02 -8.74
CA LEU A 69 -9.65 -15.85 -9.95
C LEU A 69 -8.21 -16.10 -10.43
N ALA A 70 -7.36 -15.07 -10.41
CA ALA A 70 -5.93 -15.22 -10.72
C ALA A 70 -5.19 -16.07 -9.68
N GLN A 71 -5.47 -15.90 -8.39
CA GLN A 71 -4.91 -16.75 -7.33
C GLN A 71 -5.36 -18.21 -7.46
N ASP A 72 -6.59 -18.48 -7.88
CA ASP A 72 -7.08 -19.84 -8.12
C ASP A 72 -6.39 -20.52 -9.31
N LYS A 73 -5.98 -19.76 -10.34
CA LYS A 73 -5.11 -20.29 -11.40
C LYS A 73 -3.76 -20.72 -10.83
N VAL A 74 -3.11 -19.88 -10.00
CA VAL A 74 -1.85 -20.24 -9.30
C VAL A 74 -2.03 -21.49 -8.43
N ASN A 75 -3.12 -21.55 -7.67
CA ASN A 75 -3.42 -22.69 -6.79
C ASN A 75 -3.59 -24.00 -7.60
N LYS A 76 -4.33 -23.96 -8.71
CA LYS A 76 -4.52 -25.11 -9.61
C LYS A 76 -3.20 -25.57 -10.23
N LEU A 77 -2.39 -24.64 -10.74
CA LEU A 77 -1.06 -24.95 -11.27
C LEU A 77 -0.16 -25.60 -10.22
N ASN A 78 -0.18 -25.13 -8.98
CA ASN A 78 0.64 -25.70 -7.91
C ASN A 78 0.11 -27.02 -7.35
N ALA A 79 -1.19 -27.29 -7.44
CA ALA A 79 -1.80 -28.54 -6.99
C ALA A 79 -1.58 -29.71 -7.97
N CYS A 80 -1.46 -29.44 -9.28
CA CYS A 80 -1.12 -30.44 -10.30
C CYS A 80 0.38 -30.80 -10.24
N PHE A 81 0.76 -31.66 -9.28
CA PHE A 81 2.14 -32.12 -9.04
C PHE A 81 2.88 -32.55 -10.33
N PRO A 82 4.21 -32.31 -10.42
CA PRO A 82 4.96 -32.33 -11.68
C PRO A 82 5.23 -33.71 -12.29
N THR A 83 4.71 -34.79 -11.70
CA THR A 83 5.01 -36.18 -12.10
C THR A 83 4.16 -36.73 -13.24
N ASP A 84 3.08 -36.07 -13.65
CA ASP A 84 2.18 -36.61 -14.69
C ASP A 84 1.78 -35.57 -15.75
N SER A 85 2.76 -35.16 -16.55
CA SER A 85 2.66 -34.85 -17.99
C SER A 85 3.95 -34.17 -18.50
N LEU A 86 4.37 -34.50 -19.73
CA LEU A 86 5.64 -34.09 -20.37
C LEU A 86 5.78 -32.58 -20.68
N SER A 87 5.02 -31.70 -20.02
CA SER A 87 4.85 -30.29 -20.42
C SER A 87 5.62 -29.29 -19.56
N ARG A 88 5.46 -29.34 -18.23
CA ARG A 88 5.95 -28.28 -17.31
C ARG A 88 7.40 -28.50 -16.90
N THR A 89 8.32 -28.29 -17.84
CA THR A 89 9.76 -28.31 -17.56
C THR A 89 10.21 -26.98 -16.96
N LYS A 90 10.77 -27.02 -15.74
CA LYS A 90 11.47 -25.87 -15.16
C LYS A 90 12.89 -25.83 -15.69
N THR A 91 13.35 -24.67 -16.15
CA THR A 91 14.71 -24.48 -16.65
C THR A 91 15.52 -23.62 -15.70
N ALA A 92 16.84 -23.83 -15.66
CA ALA A 92 17.73 -22.92 -14.95
C ALA A 92 17.85 -21.61 -15.76
N ALA A 93 17.59 -20.49 -15.10
CA ALA A 93 17.73 -19.15 -15.65
C ALA A 93 18.50 -18.25 -14.67
N PHE A 94 18.97 -17.11 -15.14
CA PHE A 94 19.62 -16.10 -14.31
C PHE A 94 18.78 -14.84 -14.29
N ASN A 95 18.60 -14.25 -13.11
CA ASN A 95 17.92 -12.98 -12.97
C ASN A 95 18.82 -11.80 -13.37
N THR A 96 18.26 -10.59 -13.34
CA THR A 96 18.98 -9.32 -13.59
C THR A 96 20.16 -9.07 -12.62
N TYR A 97 20.24 -9.82 -11.53
CA TYR A 97 21.30 -9.75 -10.51
C TYR A 97 22.32 -10.91 -10.64
N GLY A 98 22.27 -11.70 -11.71
CA GLY A 98 23.19 -12.82 -11.96
C GLY A 98 23.01 -14.02 -11.04
N GLN A 99 21.88 -14.12 -10.34
CA GLN A 99 21.55 -15.25 -9.46
C GLN A 99 20.72 -16.28 -10.22
N GLU A 100 21.09 -17.56 -10.07
CA GLU A 100 20.40 -18.69 -10.69
C GLU A 100 19.06 -18.97 -9.99
N TYR A 101 18.00 -19.16 -10.77
CA TYR A 101 16.67 -19.56 -10.32
C TYR A 101 16.03 -20.58 -11.27
N LEU A 102 14.93 -21.19 -10.84
CA LEU A 102 14.14 -22.12 -11.66
C LEU A 102 13.00 -21.37 -12.35
N TYR A 103 13.14 -21.12 -13.63
CA TYR A 103 12.11 -20.50 -14.46
C TYR A 103 11.04 -21.51 -14.88
N ASP A 104 9.80 -21.05 -14.90
CA ASP A 104 8.60 -21.83 -15.20
C ASP A 104 7.64 -20.91 -15.96
N PRO A 105 7.62 -20.94 -17.32
CA PRO A 105 6.92 -19.94 -18.11
C PRO A 105 5.44 -19.82 -17.73
N ILE A 106 4.76 -20.96 -17.61
CA ILE A 106 3.32 -21.04 -17.31
C ILE A 106 3.03 -20.48 -15.92
N LEU A 107 3.90 -20.73 -14.93
CA LEU A 107 3.74 -20.14 -13.60
C LEU A 107 4.02 -18.64 -13.62
N GLN A 108 5.05 -18.18 -14.34
CA GLN A 108 5.43 -16.78 -14.41
C GLN A 108 4.30 -15.93 -14.99
N ASP A 109 3.71 -16.34 -16.11
CA ASP A 109 2.61 -15.64 -16.77
C ASP A 109 1.41 -15.43 -15.82
N VAL A 110 1.06 -16.47 -15.05
CA VAL A 110 -0.06 -16.43 -14.10
C VAL A 110 0.29 -15.66 -12.82
N LEU A 111 1.54 -15.70 -12.36
CA LEU A 111 2.02 -14.85 -11.26
C LEU A 111 2.01 -13.37 -11.65
N GLU A 112 2.34 -13.04 -12.90
CA GLU A 112 2.26 -11.69 -13.45
C GLU A 112 0.80 -11.23 -13.61
N GLU A 113 -0.09 -12.05 -14.20
CA GLU A 113 -1.53 -11.76 -14.28
C GLU A 113 -2.10 -11.42 -12.89
N ARG A 114 -1.76 -12.24 -11.89
CA ARG A 114 -2.14 -12.00 -10.49
C ARG A 114 -1.52 -10.72 -9.94
N GLY A 115 -0.25 -10.44 -10.23
CA GLY A 115 0.44 -9.22 -9.78
C GLY A 115 -0.19 -7.94 -10.33
N GLN A 116 -0.58 -7.94 -11.61
CA GLN A 116 -1.31 -6.85 -12.25
C GLN A 116 -2.72 -6.67 -11.63
N ALA A 117 -3.48 -7.76 -11.46
CA ALA A 117 -4.78 -7.70 -10.80
C ALA A 117 -4.68 -7.20 -9.34
N MET A 118 -3.64 -7.62 -8.61
CA MET A 118 -3.37 -7.18 -7.24
C MET A 118 -2.98 -5.70 -7.16
N SER A 119 -2.30 -5.14 -8.16
CA SER A 119 -1.97 -3.72 -8.15
C SER A 119 -3.20 -2.84 -8.25
N GLU A 120 -4.24 -3.25 -8.97
CA GLU A 120 -5.48 -2.46 -9.11
C GLU A 120 -6.30 -2.34 -7.81
N VAL A 121 -6.07 -3.21 -6.81
CA VAL A 121 -6.79 -3.14 -5.52
C VAL A 121 -6.07 -2.20 -4.56
N ASP A 122 -6.65 -1.03 -4.34
CA ASP A 122 -6.12 -0.05 -3.40
C ASP A 122 -5.92 -0.60 -1.99
N ARG A 123 -4.74 -0.29 -1.44
CA ARG A 123 -4.26 -0.65 -0.09
C ARG A 123 -4.24 -2.15 0.22
N LEU A 124 -4.33 -3.02 -0.78
CA LEU A 124 -4.37 -4.49 -0.61
C LEU A 124 -3.25 -5.00 0.30
N TRP A 125 -2.00 -4.65 0.00
CA TRP A 125 -0.84 -5.14 0.74
C TRP A 125 -0.81 -4.64 2.19
N ALA A 126 -1.21 -3.40 2.45
CA ALA A 126 -1.35 -2.88 3.81
C ALA A 126 -2.37 -3.71 4.64
N ASP A 127 -3.54 -3.99 4.07
CA ASP A 127 -4.58 -4.77 4.73
C ASP A 127 -4.19 -6.25 4.91
N VAL A 128 -3.40 -6.82 4.00
CA VAL A 128 -2.90 -8.21 4.08
C VAL A 128 -1.83 -8.33 5.16
N LEU A 129 -0.85 -7.42 5.19
CA LEU A 129 0.26 -7.45 6.15
C LEU A 129 -0.24 -7.23 7.58
N VAL A 130 -1.20 -6.33 7.81
CA VAL A 130 -1.81 -6.11 9.14
C VAL A 130 -2.71 -7.27 9.58
N ARG A 131 -3.28 -8.06 8.67
CA ARG A 131 -4.04 -9.27 9.03
C ARG A 131 -3.16 -10.46 9.43
N ASN A 132 -1.84 -10.41 9.18
CA ASN A 132 -0.93 -11.46 9.62
C ASN A 132 -0.58 -11.34 11.13
N PRO A 133 -0.75 -12.40 11.96
CA PRO A 133 -0.52 -12.34 13.41
C PRO A 133 0.92 -12.07 13.86
N TYR A 134 1.91 -12.23 12.98
CA TYR A 134 3.31 -11.93 13.25
C TYR A 134 3.69 -10.52 12.78
N LEU A 135 3.35 -10.17 11.54
CA LEU A 135 3.71 -8.88 10.95
C LEU A 135 2.96 -7.70 11.60
N SER A 136 1.71 -7.89 12.01
CA SER A 136 0.91 -6.91 12.76
C SER A 136 1.54 -6.43 14.07
N LYS A 137 2.44 -7.21 14.67
CA LYS A 137 3.18 -6.84 15.90
C LYS A 137 4.42 -6.01 15.61
N ILE A 138 4.90 -6.01 14.37
CA ILE A 138 6.12 -5.34 13.91
C ILE A 138 5.77 -4.02 13.22
N ILE A 139 4.67 -3.99 12.46
CA ILE A 139 4.19 -2.82 11.71
C ILE A 139 3.60 -1.79 12.67
N THR A 140 4.23 -0.62 12.78
CA THR A 140 3.71 0.50 13.58
C THR A 140 2.62 1.28 12.83
N LYS A 141 1.96 2.20 13.55
CA LYS A 141 0.99 3.13 12.96
C LYS A 141 1.59 4.07 11.88
N ILE A 142 2.90 4.31 11.91
CA ILE A 142 3.58 5.13 10.89
C ILE A 142 3.85 4.26 9.66
N ASP A 143 4.37 3.05 9.87
CA ASP A 143 4.63 2.09 8.79
C ASP A 143 3.35 1.76 8.02
N LEU A 144 2.21 1.58 8.71
CA LEU A 144 0.92 1.35 8.06
C LEU A 144 0.49 2.50 7.12
N LYS A 145 0.82 3.75 7.47
CA LYS A 145 0.54 4.91 6.60
C LYS A 145 1.53 5.04 5.44
N ALA A 146 2.71 4.43 5.52
CA ALA A 146 3.63 4.32 4.39
C ALA A 146 3.23 3.14 3.48
N LEU A 147 2.87 2.00 4.07
CA LEU A 147 2.37 0.80 3.40
C LEU A 147 1.04 1.03 2.67
N SER A 148 0.24 2.05 3.02
CA SER A 148 -0.94 2.41 2.23
C SER A 148 -0.61 2.91 0.82
N TYR A 149 0.66 3.23 0.53
CA TYR A 149 1.17 3.58 -0.79
C TYR A 149 1.89 2.40 -1.48
N LEU A 150 1.87 1.19 -0.89
CA LEU A 150 2.48 -0.01 -1.48
C LEU A 150 1.55 -0.58 -2.58
N ARG A 151 1.86 -0.27 -3.83
CA ARG A 151 1.06 -0.67 -5.02
C ARG A 151 1.30 -2.12 -5.40
N ARG A 152 2.54 -2.62 -5.30
CA ARG A 152 2.91 -3.99 -5.69
C ARG A 152 3.98 -4.57 -4.76
N LEU A 153 3.85 -5.86 -4.45
CA LEU A 153 4.83 -6.65 -3.71
C LEU A 153 5.13 -7.93 -4.50
N ASP A 154 6.33 -8.01 -5.07
CA ASP A 154 6.80 -9.22 -5.75
C ASP A 154 7.79 -9.98 -4.85
N VAL A 155 7.80 -11.31 -5.01
CA VAL A 155 8.77 -12.21 -4.37
C VAL A 155 9.45 -13.00 -5.46
N GLU A 156 10.76 -12.83 -5.55
CA GLU A 156 11.64 -13.54 -6.47
C GLU A 156 12.40 -14.61 -5.68
N GLU A 157 12.25 -15.88 -6.07
CA GLU A 157 13.01 -16.99 -5.50
C GLU A 157 14.26 -17.25 -6.35
N PHE A 158 15.41 -17.42 -5.70
CA PHE A 158 16.66 -17.83 -6.35
C PHE A 158 17.31 -18.95 -5.53
N ARG A 159 18.28 -19.69 -6.08
CA ARG A 159 18.83 -20.93 -5.50
C ARG A 159 19.35 -20.83 -4.06
N ARG A 160 19.62 -19.61 -3.57
CA ARG A 160 20.22 -19.33 -2.26
C ARG A 160 19.35 -18.46 -1.36
N GLY A 161 18.09 -18.17 -1.74
CA GLY A 161 17.25 -17.24 -0.99
C GLY A 161 16.07 -16.64 -1.76
N TYR A 162 15.53 -15.57 -1.18
CA TYR A 162 14.40 -14.81 -1.71
C TYR A 162 14.74 -13.32 -1.78
N ARG A 163 14.30 -12.62 -2.82
CA ARG A 163 14.29 -11.16 -2.91
C ARG A 163 12.84 -10.67 -2.88
N PHE A 164 12.54 -9.77 -1.95
CA PHE A 164 11.27 -9.08 -1.83
C PHE A 164 11.39 -7.71 -2.49
N HIS A 165 10.46 -7.38 -3.38
CA HIS A 165 10.39 -6.10 -4.10
C HIS A 165 9.13 -5.34 -3.69
N PHE A 166 9.30 -4.17 -3.09
CA PHE A 166 8.21 -3.31 -2.63
C PHE A 166 8.15 -2.08 -3.54
N TYR A 167 7.07 -1.94 -4.31
CA TYR A 167 6.85 -0.82 -5.23
C TYR A 167 5.86 0.17 -4.63
N PHE A 168 6.29 1.42 -4.45
CA PHE A 168 5.54 2.47 -3.80
C PHE A 168 5.16 3.60 -4.75
N ASP A 169 3.92 4.06 -4.62
CA ASP A 169 3.47 5.31 -5.19
C ASP A 169 4.15 6.52 -4.51
N PRO A 170 4.16 7.71 -5.15
CA PRO A 170 4.67 8.94 -4.56
C PRO A 170 3.99 9.25 -3.21
N ASN A 171 4.76 9.13 -2.13
CA ASN A 171 4.27 9.21 -0.75
C ASN A 171 5.03 10.28 0.06
N PRO A 172 4.52 10.75 1.22
CA PRO A 172 5.19 11.79 1.99
C PRO A 172 6.35 11.30 2.89
N TYR A 173 6.60 9.98 2.98
CA TYR A 173 7.53 9.39 3.96
C TYR A 173 8.95 9.23 3.43
N PHE A 174 9.11 8.80 2.18
CA PHE A 174 10.43 8.60 1.56
C PHE A 174 10.41 8.92 0.05
N TYR A 175 11.59 8.99 -0.56
CA TYR A 175 11.75 9.26 -2.00
C TYR A 175 11.78 8.00 -2.87
N ASN A 176 12.16 6.84 -2.31
CA ASN A 176 12.25 5.59 -3.06
C ASN A 176 10.88 5.18 -3.64
N LYS A 177 10.82 4.92 -4.95
CA LYS A 177 9.67 4.24 -5.59
C LYS A 177 9.75 2.71 -5.46
N HIS A 178 10.94 2.20 -5.15
CA HIS A 178 11.23 0.78 -5.05
C HIS A 178 12.17 0.53 -3.87
N LEU A 179 11.83 -0.42 -3.02
CA LEU A 179 12.71 -0.95 -1.97
C LEU A 179 12.86 -2.45 -2.20
N CYS A 180 14.07 -2.99 -2.06
CA CYS A 180 14.31 -4.42 -2.11
C CYS A 180 14.98 -4.93 -0.83
N LYS A 181 14.66 -6.17 -0.46
CA LYS A 181 15.28 -6.92 0.64
C LYS A 181 15.57 -8.34 0.19
N GLU A 182 16.82 -8.79 0.31
CA GLU A 182 17.14 -10.21 0.10
C GLU A 182 17.27 -10.93 1.44
N VAL A 183 16.94 -12.21 1.42
CA VAL A 183 17.01 -13.14 2.55
C VAL A 183 17.62 -14.44 2.05
N PHE A 184 18.87 -14.68 2.40
CA PHE A 184 19.59 -15.89 2.00
C PHE A 184 19.28 -17.07 2.95
N THR A 185 18.97 -18.23 2.38
CA THR A 185 18.67 -19.48 3.12
C THR A 185 19.91 -20.15 3.68
N ASP A 186 21.06 -19.99 3.01
CA ASP A 186 22.29 -20.72 3.31
C ASP A 186 23.09 -20.13 4.48
N ILE A 187 22.64 -18.98 5.03
CA ILE A 187 23.32 -18.32 6.14
C ILE A 187 22.87 -18.98 7.45
N PRO A 188 23.78 -19.54 8.27
CA PRO A 188 23.44 -20.12 9.56
C PRO A 188 23.01 -19.04 10.56
N LYS A 189 21.73 -18.65 10.50
CA LYS A 189 20.94 -17.95 11.54
C LYS A 189 21.57 -16.75 12.26
N VAL A 190 22.45 -16.00 11.59
CA VAL A 190 23.01 -14.73 12.10
C VAL A 190 23.04 -13.68 10.97
N SER A 191 22.44 -12.51 11.23
CA SER A 191 22.48 -11.29 10.40
C SER A 191 21.90 -11.32 8.98
N ALA A 192 20.65 -10.86 8.84
CA ALA A 192 20.06 -10.47 7.56
C ALA A 192 20.46 -9.02 7.17
N ASN A 193 21.70 -8.83 6.71
CA ASN A 193 22.33 -7.50 6.45
C ASN A 193 21.96 -6.85 5.08
N CYS A 194 22.73 -5.81 4.64
CA CYS A 194 22.38 -4.86 3.57
C CYS A 194 23.53 -4.33 2.63
N VAL A 195 23.42 -4.50 1.30
CA VAL A 195 23.91 -3.60 0.21
C VAL A 195 22.71 -2.99 -0.49
N VAL A 196 22.87 -1.71 -0.72
CA VAL A 196 22.44 -1.06 -1.94
C VAL A 196 23.23 -1.64 -3.14
N VAL A 197 22.52 -2.20 -4.12
CA VAL A 197 23.00 -2.12 -5.52
C VAL A 197 22.48 -0.79 -6.03
N GLU A 198 23.39 0.16 -6.24
CA GLU A 198 23.10 1.40 -6.95
C GLU A 198 23.06 1.08 -8.45
N SER A 199 22.02 1.56 -9.13
CA SER A 199 21.86 1.43 -10.57
C SER A 199 21.74 2.82 -11.19
N ASP A 200 22.86 3.51 -11.22
CA ASP A 200 23.19 4.48 -12.27
C ASP A 200 24.21 3.79 -13.20
N GLU A 201 24.35 4.25 -14.46
CA GLU A 201 24.90 3.44 -15.55
C GLU A 201 26.39 3.03 -15.43
N GLU A 202 26.70 1.88 -16.03
CA GLU A 202 28.01 1.40 -16.51
C GLU A 202 29.01 0.76 -15.50
N GLU A 203 29.20 -0.56 -15.68
CA GLU A 203 30.27 -1.47 -15.21
C GLU A 203 30.63 -1.68 -13.71
N ASN A 204 30.91 -2.96 -13.40
CA ASN A 204 31.55 -3.54 -12.20
C ASN A 204 30.73 -3.77 -10.91
N LEU A 205 30.32 -5.03 -10.76
CA LEU A 205 30.14 -5.75 -9.48
C LEU A 205 31.43 -5.65 -8.62
N PRO A 206 31.33 -5.53 -7.28
CA PRO A 206 31.06 -6.72 -6.45
C PRO A 206 30.15 -6.52 -5.21
N CYS A 207 29.73 -7.66 -4.64
CA CYS A 207 28.75 -7.78 -3.56
C CYS A 207 29.14 -7.12 -2.21
N ALA A 208 28.18 -6.46 -1.53
CA ALA A 208 28.32 -6.03 -0.13
C ALA A 208 27.02 -6.11 0.74
N SER A 209 26.30 -7.26 0.71
CA SER A 209 25.21 -7.77 1.63
C SER A 209 23.65 -7.50 1.53
N SER A 210 23.03 -7.05 0.43
CA SER A 210 21.55 -6.90 0.11
C SER A 210 20.46 -6.14 0.98
N SER A 211 20.29 -4.80 0.90
CA SER A 211 19.06 -3.95 1.02
C SER A 211 19.30 -2.46 0.67
N ILE A 212 18.37 -1.81 -0.04
CA ILE A 212 18.38 -0.36 -0.37
C ILE A 212 18.11 0.50 0.89
N PRO A 213 18.88 1.58 1.16
CA PRO A 213 18.59 2.50 2.25
C PRO A 213 17.32 3.32 1.97
N VAL A 214 16.43 3.40 2.96
CA VAL A 214 15.21 4.22 2.87
C VAL A 214 15.59 5.71 2.96
N LEU A 215 15.40 6.42 1.85
CA LEU A 215 15.64 7.85 1.73
C LEU A 215 14.47 8.61 2.33
N TRP A 216 14.40 8.64 3.66
CA TRP A 216 13.37 9.33 4.42
C TRP A 216 13.31 10.82 4.07
N LYS A 217 12.11 11.28 3.74
CA LYS A 217 11.79 12.70 3.68
C LYS A 217 11.89 13.23 5.11
N LYS A 218 12.86 14.11 5.39
CA LYS A 218 12.98 14.74 6.70
C LYS A 218 11.64 15.33 7.09
N CYS A 219 11.05 14.83 8.18
CA CYS A 219 9.91 15.48 8.80
C CYS A 219 10.29 16.95 9.09
N ARG A 220 9.57 17.90 8.49
CA ARG A 220 9.41 19.19 9.14
C ARG A 220 8.61 18.93 10.40
N VAL A 221 9.31 18.96 11.53
CA VAL A 221 8.73 19.18 12.86
C VAL A 221 8.20 20.61 12.91
#